data_AF-A0A3S4Q784-F1
#
_entry.id   AF-A0A3S4Q784-F1
#
_cell.length_a   1.000
_cell.length_b   1.000
_cell.length_c   1.000
_cell.angle_alpha   90.00
_cell.angle_beta   90.00
_cell.angle_gamma   90.00
#
_symmetry.space_group_name_H-M   'P 1'
#
loop_
_entity.id
_entity.type
_entity.pdbx_description
1 polymer ?
#
loop_
_entity_poly.entity_id
_entity_poly.type
_entity_poly.pdbx_seq_one_letter_code
_entity_poly.pdbx_strand_id
1 'polypeptide(L)'
;MDQKSCRICISSKGELITPCNCRAKFAYVHRECLSHWLESNLSEICDICRFEYLIDKKPKAVTDWLWEEEEERNDIFIVIILLTVITYAIMLGSAINYYTI
;
A
#
# COMPACT_ATOMS: atom_id res chain seq x y z
N MET A 1 -2.61 17.97 -25.76
CA MET A 1 -1.61 17.65 -24.73
C MET A 1 -1.98 16.28 -24.18
N ASP A 2 -1.35 15.21 -24.66
CA ASP A 2 -1.64 13.85 -24.22
C ASP A 2 -1.08 13.62 -22.81
N GLN A 3 -1.93 13.77 -21.79
CA GLN A 3 -1.56 13.48 -20.41
C GLN A 3 -1.35 11.97 -20.22
N LYS A 4 -0.15 11.61 -19.78
CA LYS A 4 0.18 10.25 -19.33
C LYS A 4 -0.63 9.97 -18.06
N SER A 5 -1.45 8.92 -18.08
CA SER A 5 -2.31 8.49 -16.98
C SER A 5 -2.26 6.97 -16.86
N CYS A 6 -2.38 6.46 -15.64
CA CYS A 6 -2.39 5.03 -15.37
C CYS A 6 -3.66 4.41 -15.98
N ARG A 7 -3.53 3.35 -16.77
CA ARG A 7 -4.69 2.69 -17.40
C ARG A 7 -5.62 1.96 -16.42
N ILE A 8 -5.15 1.70 -15.20
CA ILE A 8 -5.89 0.93 -14.17
C ILE A 8 -6.69 1.87 -13.27
N CYS A 9 -6.04 2.87 -12.67
CA CYS A 9 -6.71 3.80 -11.75
C CYS A 9 -7.08 5.16 -12.39
N ILE A 10 -6.74 5.38 -13.68
CA ILE A 10 -7.08 6.57 -14.45
C ILE A 10 -6.42 7.87 -13.90
N SER A 11 -5.57 7.75 -12.88
CA SER A 11 -4.84 8.87 -12.26
C SER A 11 -3.45 9.08 -12.89
N SER A 12 -2.96 10.31 -12.85
CA SER A 12 -1.58 10.70 -13.18
C SER A 12 -0.74 11.02 -11.95
N LYS A 13 -1.29 10.84 -10.75
CA LYS A 13 -0.59 11.04 -9.47
C LYS A 13 0.24 9.81 -9.14
N GLY A 14 1.56 9.97 -9.09
CA GLY A 14 2.51 8.91 -8.77
C GLY A 14 3.49 8.63 -9.91
N GLU A 15 4.36 7.65 -9.70
CA GLU A 15 5.35 7.24 -10.69
C GLU A 15 4.71 6.29 -11.73
N LEU A 16 4.64 6.74 -12.98
CA LEU A 16 4.11 5.96 -14.09
C LEU A 16 5.25 5.20 -14.78
N ILE A 17 5.14 3.87 -14.78
CA ILE A 17 6.08 2.97 -15.45
C ILE A 17 5.50 2.46 -16.77
N THR A 18 6.39 2.01 -17.66
CA THR A 18 6.03 1.34 -18.91
C THR A 18 6.50 -0.13 -18.88
N PRO A 19 5.69 -1.06 -18.34
CA PRO A 19 6.10 -2.44 -18.11
C PRO A 19 5.98 -3.32 -19.37
N CYS A 20 5.39 -2.80 -20.44
CA CYS A 20 5.15 -3.51 -21.68
C CYS A 20 5.37 -2.61 -22.89
N ASN A 21 5.49 -3.21 -24.07
CA ASN A 21 5.74 -2.48 -25.32
C ASN A 21 4.45 -1.93 -25.96
N CYS A 22 3.40 -1.72 -25.16
CA CYS A 22 2.17 -1.10 -25.63
C CYS A 22 2.43 0.34 -26.07
N ARG A 23 1.65 0.83 -27.05
CA ARG A 23 1.80 2.20 -27.57
C ARG A 23 1.02 3.20 -26.70
N ALA A 24 1.64 4.35 -26.47
CA ALA A 24 1.02 5.55 -25.91
C ALA A 24 0.29 5.31 -24.57
N LYS A 25 -1.00 5.67 -24.46
CA LYS A 25 -1.75 5.69 -23.18
C LYS A 25 -1.83 4.33 -22.48
N PHE A 26 -1.82 3.23 -23.23
CA PHE A 26 -1.90 1.88 -22.67
C PHE A 26 -0.56 1.36 -22.15
N ALA A 27 0.53 2.09 -22.42
CA ALA A 27 1.86 1.75 -21.91
C ALA A 27 2.01 2.13 -20.44
N TYR A 28 1.27 3.14 -19.96
CA TYR A 28 1.51 3.73 -18.64
C TYR A 28 0.63 3.12 -17.56
N VAL A 29 1.26 2.64 -16.50
CA VAL A 29 0.62 2.14 -15.28
C VAL A 29 1.46 2.53 -14.06
N HIS A 30 0.82 2.67 -12.90
CA HIS A 30 1.57 2.76 -11.64
C HIS A 30 2.12 1.38 -11.25
N ARG A 31 3.21 1.38 -10.49
CA ARG A 31 3.86 0.16 -10.02
C ARG A 31 2.95 -0.65 -9.11
N GLU A 32 2.25 0.03 -8.21
CA GLU A 32 1.31 -0.54 -7.23
C GLU A 32 0.06 -1.05 -7.94
N CYS A 33 -0.49 -0.27 -8.89
CA CYS A 33 -1.64 -0.71 -9.67
C CYS A 33 -1.31 -1.97 -10.48
N LEU A 34 -0.10 -2.04 -11.04
CA LEU A 34 0.35 -3.22 -11.79
C LEU A 34 0.57 -4.42 -10.86
N SER A 35 1.20 -4.26 -9.70
CA SER A 35 1.39 -5.37 -8.74
C SER A 35 0.05 -5.94 -8.27
N HIS A 36 -0.88 -5.10 -7.83
CA HIS A 36 -2.22 -5.53 -7.43
C HIS A 36 -2.99 -6.19 -8.58
N TRP A 37 -2.85 -5.66 -9.79
CA TRP A 37 -3.48 -6.26 -10.98
C TRP A 37 -2.93 -7.65 -11.28
N LEU A 38 -1.63 -7.86 -11.12
CA LEU A 38 -0.99 -9.17 -11.32
C LEU A 38 -1.37 -10.17 -10.24
N GLU A 39 -1.41 -9.74 -8.98
CA GLU A 39 -1.88 -10.56 -7.86
C GLU A 39 -3.33 -11.00 -8.06
N SER A 40 -4.18 -10.09 -8.54
CA SER A 40 -5.60 -10.35 -8.74
C SER A 40 -5.90 -11.21 -9.98
N ASN A 41 -5.15 -11.01 -11.08
CA ASN A 41 -5.40 -11.71 -12.35
C ASN A 41 -4.50 -12.93 -12.59
N LEU A 42 -3.51 -13.20 -11.72
CA LEU A 42 -2.52 -14.27 -11.86
C LEU A 42 -1.85 -14.35 -13.25
N SER A 43 -1.84 -13.23 -13.99
CA SER A 43 -1.40 -13.21 -15.39
C SER A 43 -0.24 -12.24 -15.55
N GLU A 44 0.97 -12.79 -15.64
CA GLU A 44 2.23 -12.03 -15.81
C GLU A 44 2.47 -11.54 -17.26
N ILE A 45 1.45 -11.65 -18.11
CA ILE A 45 1.50 -11.31 -19.53
C ILE A 45 0.58 -10.14 -19.81
N CYS A 46 1.02 -9.20 -20.65
CA CYS A 46 0.16 -8.12 -21.13
C CYS A 46 -0.97 -8.66 -22.00
N ASP A 47 -2.20 -8.33 -21.63
CA ASP A 47 -3.44 -8.65 -22.34
C ASP A 47 -3.51 -8.11 -23.77
N ILE A 48 -2.83 -6.98 -24.04
CA ILE A 48 -2.85 -6.31 -25.33
C ILE A 48 -1.71 -6.77 -26.23
N CYS A 49 -0.46 -6.66 -25.75
CA CYS A 49 0.72 -6.93 -26.58
C CYS A 49 1.33 -8.32 -26.36
N ARG A 50 0.79 -9.12 -25.43
CA ARG A 50 1.30 -10.45 -25.03
C ARG A 50 2.78 -10.46 -24.62
N PHE A 51 3.33 -9.30 -24.32
CA PHE A 51 4.67 -9.16 -23.80
C PHE A 51 4.66 -9.51 -22.31
N GLU A 52 5.61 -10.34 -21.86
CA GLU A 52 5.83 -10.57 -20.44
C GLU A 52 6.17 -9.24 -19.79
N TYR A 53 5.49 -8.89 -18.71
CA TYR A 53 5.80 -7.65 -18.03
C TYR A 53 7.24 -7.72 -17.53
N LEU A 54 8.10 -6.80 -17.99
CA LEU A 54 9.47 -6.64 -17.49
C LEU A 54 9.40 -5.96 -16.12
N ILE A 55 8.81 -6.66 -15.16
CA ILE A 55 8.84 -6.25 -13.77
C ILE A 55 10.15 -6.80 -13.27
N ASP A 56 11.17 -5.95 -13.35
CA ASP A 56 12.31 -6.06 -12.48
C ASP A 56 11.74 -5.97 -11.06
N LYS A 57 11.43 -7.14 -10.47
CA LYS A 57 11.08 -7.33 -9.06
C LYS A 57 12.33 -6.98 -8.28
N LYS A 58 12.75 -5.71 -8.36
CA LYS A 58 13.72 -5.16 -7.44
C LYS A 58 13.07 -5.38 -6.08
N PRO A 59 13.63 -6.25 -5.23
CA PRO A 59 13.11 -6.39 -3.88
C PRO A 59 13.12 -4.97 -3.32
N LYS A 60 11.94 -4.46 -2.94
CA LYS A 60 11.86 -3.18 -2.24
C LYS A 60 12.86 -3.28 -1.11
N ALA A 61 13.83 -2.36 -1.07
CA ALA A 61 14.78 -2.33 0.03
C ALA A 61 13.97 -2.22 1.32
N VAL A 62 14.42 -2.83 2.41
CA VAL A 62 13.73 -2.78 3.72
C VAL A 62 13.35 -1.35 4.14
N THR A 63 14.03 -0.33 3.62
CA THR A 63 13.72 1.09 3.81
C THR A 63 12.45 1.56 3.08
N ASP A 64 12.12 1.02 1.92
CA ASP A 64 10.90 1.35 1.18
C ASP A 64 9.67 0.69 1.82
N TRP A 65 9.83 -0.51 2.40
CA TRP A 65 8.78 -1.13 3.24
C TRP A 65 8.45 -0.31 4.49
N LEU A 66 9.40 0.48 4.98
CA LEU A 66 9.22 1.34 6.16
C LEU A 66 8.47 2.64 5.87
N TRP A 67 8.24 2.96 4.59
CA TRP A 67 7.67 4.23 4.17
C TRP A 67 6.32 4.13 3.46
N GLU A 68 5.74 2.93 3.39
CA GLU A 68 4.41 2.74 2.83
C GLU A 68 3.34 3.11 3.88
N GLU A 69 2.58 4.15 3.52
CA GLU A 69 1.31 4.62 4.10
C GLU A 69 1.37 5.40 5.44
N GLU A 70 1.32 6.75 5.32
CA GLU A 70 1.05 7.65 6.46
C GLU A 70 -0.30 7.35 7.15
N GLU A 71 -1.24 6.71 6.46
CA GLU A 71 -2.58 6.39 6.96
C GLU A 71 -2.56 5.17 7.93
N GLU A 72 -1.87 4.08 7.59
CA GLU A 72 -1.76 2.91 8.48
C GLU A 72 -0.96 3.19 9.77
N ARG A 73 0.04 4.08 9.70
CA ARG A 73 0.83 4.49 10.88
C ARG A 73 -0.04 5.15 11.95
N ASN A 74 -1.01 5.96 11.54
CA ASN A 74 -1.83 6.72 12.46
C ASN A 74 -2.80 5.80 13.23
N ASP A 75 -3.36 4.79 12.55
CA ASP A 75 -4.23 3.80 13.17
C ASP A 75 -3.50 2.96 14.23
N ILE A 76 -2.27 2.52 13.94
CA ILE A 76 -1.45 1.77 14.91
C ILE A 76 -1.15 2.60 16.16
N PHE A 77 -0.84 3.89 16.00
CA PHE A 77 -0.52 4.78 17.11
C PHE A 77 -1.74 5.01 18.02
N ILE A 78 -2.93 5.19 17.44
CA ILE A 78 -4.20 5.31 18.18
C ILE A 78 -4.47 4.05 18.99
N VAL A 79 -4.30 2.87 18.40
CA VAL A 79 -4.52 1.58 19.09
C VAL A 79 -3.59 1.42 20.30
N ILE A 80 -2.32 1.78 20.18
CA ILE A 80 -1.35 1.71 21.29
C ILE A 80 -1.76 2.65 22.44
N ILE A 81 -2.16 3.88 22.13
CA ILE A 81 -2.64 4.85 23.14
C ILE A 81 -3.87 4.30 23.86
N LEU A 82 -4.84 3.75 23.13
CA LEU A 82 -6.05 3.19 23.75
C LEU A 82 -5.73 2.04 24.71
N LEU A 83 -4.84 1.12 24.32
CA LEU A 83 -4.44 -0.01 25.16
C LEU A 83 -3.72 0.43 26.45
N THR A 84 -2.85 1.43 26.36
CA THR A 84 -2.15 1.97 27.54
C THR A 84 -3.11 2.68 28.50
N VAL A 85 -4.10 3.41 27.99
CA VAL A 85 -5.13 4.04 28.81
C VAL A 85 -6.02 3.01 29.51
N ILE A 86 -6.45 1.96 28.78
CA ILE A 86 -7.29 0.89 29.33
C ILE A 86 -6.57 0.14 30.45
N THR A 87 -5.32 -0.24 30.24
CA THR A 87 -4.53 -0.95 31.26
C THR A 87 -4.33 -0.11 32.52
N TYR A 88 -4.04 1.19 32.37
CA TYR A 88 -3.91 2.11 33.50
C TYR A 88 -5.24 2.29 34.26
N ALA A 89 -6.37 2.38 33.55
CA ALA A 89 -7.69 2.48 34.16
C ALA A 89 -8.06 1.22 34.96
N ILE A 90 -7.73 0.03 34.45
CA ILE A 90 -7.93 -1.25 35.17
C ILE A 90 -7.05 -1.31 36.42
N MET A 91 -5.79 -0.89 36.33
CA MET A 91 -4.88 -0.86 37.49
C MET A 91 -5.36 0.12 38.57
N LEU A 92 -5.84 1.30 38.18
CA LEU A 92 -6.42 2.25 39.13
C LEU A 92 -7.73 1.74 39.72
N GLY A 93 -8.63 1.17 38.91
CA GLY A 93 -9.90 0.62 39.38
C GLY A 93 -9.70 -0.54 40.37
N SER A 94 -8.77 -1.44 40.07
CA SER A 94 -8.41 -2.54 40.98
C SER A 94 -7.72 -2.05 42.26
N ALA A 95 -6.86 -1.04 42.18
CA ALA A 95 -6.23 -0.43 43.36
C ALA A 95 -7.27 0.26 44.26
N ILE A 96 -8.15 1.08 43.70
CA ILE A 96 -9.23 1.75 44.46
C ILE A 96 -10.12 0.71 45.14
N ASN A 97 -10.51 -0.34 44.41
CA ASN A 97 -11.31 -1.44 44.98
C ASN A 97 -10.57 -2.17 46.11
N TYR A 98 -9.26 -2.40 45.98
CA TYR A 98 -8.44 -3.01 47.03
C TYR A 98 -8.36 -2.14 48.29
N TYR A 99 -8.30 -0.81 48.17
CA TYR A 99 -8.25 0.10 49.31
C TYR A 99 -9.61 0.40 49.94
N THR A 100 -10.72 0.10 49.25
CA THR A 100 -12.09 0.34 49.74
C THR A 100 -12.69 -0.89 50.44
N ILE A 101 -12.03 -2.05 50.35
CA ILE A 101 -12.37 -3.33 51.02
C ILE A 101 -11.42 -3.55 52.20
#